data_AF-A0A2V2UMN8-F1
#
_entry.id   AF-A0A2V2UMN8-F1
#
_cell.length_a   1.000
_cell.length_b   1.000
_cell.length_c   1.000
_cell.angle_alpha   90.00
_cell.angle_beta   90.00
_cell.angle_gamma   90.00
#
_symmetry.space_group_name_H-M   'P 1'
#
loop_
_entity.id
_entity.type
_entity.pdbx_description
1 polymer ?
#
loop_
_entity_poly.entity_id
_entity_poly.type
_entity_poly.pdbx_seq_one_letter_code
_entity_poly.pdbx_strand_id
1 'polypeptide(L)'
;MAAGSYLLYQLLHYDAEQLPMVAYIIGSQSFLFDKTTKTVSTYKGGPRIEDVVNIFSDRGFKGYCIYDATLACHQPAAGLPCKGWGMIVVKSTNESEYERWAQKMDATAIVTNCPEENDVRAMCIWMKRNRPLQEQAEYWKEVRGRMNNVGPILRSIFGKRAYDDRIKACQQAVDGSTASELERNLGIGCCYSSNDSDLSRKLVRVVRVRRGNSIESPLTVLISPHLERETLSRLENEMKQSDFVFFVLRFWDYVPPYIIEKHAVSAFLNEDFMRAIRLRIKEVGPPGRRESHSCALKEHSDTSFTRKEVLPPPERLSNPVAMDHWVLYEPKVQNFPLVDGFFFVDSNPKTLVGLRMATAGGQHTTTSTVRQFTECLASYFNCREELSRDMSWEMIYVQQADSTPMNDWRRCDVVNSNNMSRAENREIAAFWEEEVHQYIAAVSSGEFRMGETL
;
A
#
# COMPACT_ATOMS: atom_id res chain seq x y z
N MET A 1 -14.46 -14.92 6.03
CA MET A 1 -14.45 -15.64 4.74
C MET A 1 -14.70 -17.11 5.05
N ALA A 2 -15.53 -17.81 4.27
CA ALA A 2 -15.67 -19.26 4.39
C ALA A 2 -14.53 -19.94 3.62
N ALA A 3 -13.29 -19.74 4.11
CA ALA A 3 -12.09 -20.20 3.39
C ALA A 3 -12.08 -21.73 3.22
N GLY A 4 -12.54 -22.47 4.23
CA GLY A 4 -12.65 -23.93 4.16
C GLY A 4 -13.55 -24.41 3.02
N SER A 5 -14.73 -23.80 2.85
CA SER A 5 -15.65 -24.20 1.77
C SER A 5 -15.15 -23.78 0.38
N TYR A 6 -14.46 -22.64 0.27
CA TYR A 6 -13.81 -22.24 -0.98
C TYR A 6 -12.70 -23.22 -1.38
N LEU A 7 -11.82 -23.59 -0.45
CA LEU A 7 -10.78 -24.59 -0.68
C LEU A 7 -11.38 -25.94 -1.06
N LEU A 8 -12.45 -26.36 -0.37
CA LEU A 8 -13.16 -27.59 -0.70
C LEU A 8 -13.66 -27.55 -2.15
N TYR A 9 -14.31 -26.47 -2.55
CA TYR A 9 -14.77 -26.29 -3.93
C TYR A 9 -13.62 -26.43 -4.93
N GLN A 10 -12.48 -25.78 -4.69
CA GLN A 10 -11.31 -25.84 -5.57
C GLN A 10 -10.75 -27.27 -5.68
N LEU A 11 -10.57 -27.98 -4.55
CA LEU A 11 -10.02 -29.35 -4.54
C LEU A 11 -10.96 -30.36 -5.20
N LEU A 12 -12.29 -30.16 -5.09
CA LEU A 12 -13.28 -30.99 -5.76
C LEU A 12 -13.29 -30.82 -7.27
N HIS A 13 -12.91 -29.64 -7.79
CA HIS A 13 -12.79 -29.36 -9.24
C HIS A 13 -11.41 -29.66 -9.81
N TYR A 14 -10.43 -29.99 -8.96
CA TYR A 14 -9.11 -30.46 -9.40
C TYR A 14 -9.22 -31.81 -10.13
N ASP A 15 -8.19 -32.17 -10.89
CA ASP A 15 -8.11 -33.48 -11.56
C ASP A 15 -8.29 -34.63 -10.56
N ALA A 16 -9.22 -35.54 -10.87
CA ALA A 16 -9.55 -36.69 -10.02
C ALA A 16 -8.51 -37.81 -10.11
N GLU A 17 -7.75 -37.90 -11.21
CA GLU A 17 -6.68 -38.89 -11.36
C GLU A 17 -5.47 -38.53 -10.48
N GLN A 18 -5.22 -37.23 -10.31
CA GLN A 18 -4.13 -36.72 -9.48
C GLN A 18 -4.53 -36.58 -8.01
N LEU A 19 -5.78 -36.15 -7.76
CA LEU A 19 -6.33 -36.00 -6.42
C LEU A 19 -7.69 -36.69 -6.33
N PRO A 20 -7.72 -38.00 -6.04
CA PRO A 20 -8.96 -38.77 -6.01
C PRO A 20 -9.79 -38.53 -4.76
N MET A 21 -9.18 -38.12 -3.64
CA MET A 21 -9.88 -37.99 -2.36
C MET A 21 -9.66 -36.64 -1.69
N VAL A 22 -10.72 -36.08 -1.09
CA VAL A 22 -10.67 -34.86 -0.28
C VAL A 22 -11.39 -35.09 1.04
N ALA A 23 -10.70 -34.90 2.16
CA ALA A 23 -11.30 -34.93 3.49
C ALA A 23 -11.56 -33.50 3.97
N TYR A 24 -12.75 -33.21 4.48
CA TYR A 24 -13.10 -31.92 5.06
C TYR A 24 -13.59 -32.09 6.49
N ILE A 25 -12.88 -31.50 7.44
CA ILE A 25 -13.20 -31.52 8.86
C ILE A 25 -13.66 -30.11 9.25
N ILE A 26 -14.84 -29.98 9.84
CA ILE A 26 -15.38 -28.70 10.31
C ILE A 26 -16.18 -28.93 11.60
N GLY A 27 -15.77 -28.25 12.68
CA GLY A 27 -16.36 -28.50 14.00
C GLY A 27 -16.19 -29.96 14.42
N SER A 28 -17.31 -30.62 14.75
CA SER A 28 -17.36 -32.05 15.09
C SER A 28 -17.74 -32.96 13.91
N GLN A 29 -17.83 -32.41 12.70
CA GLN A 29 -18.25 -33.13 11.51
C GLN A 29 -17.06 -33.38 10.59
N SER A 30 -17.04 -34.53 9.94
CA SER A 30 -16.03 -34.86 8.94
C SER A 30 -16.67 -35.48 7.71
N PHE A 31 -16.17 -35.10 6.56
CA PHE A 31 -16.65 -35.52 5.25
C PHE A 31 -15.48 -36.08 4.45
N LEU A 32 -15.67 -37.22 3.79
CA LEU A 32 -14.73 -37.75 2.82
C LEU A 32 -15.40 -37.75 1.45
N PHE A 33 -14.84 -37.01 0.52
CA PHE A 33 -15.26 -36.95 -0.87
C PHE A 33 -14.37 -37.85 -1.70
N ASP A 34 -14.96 -38.87 -2.31
CA ASP A 34 -14.29 -39.71 -3.30
C ASP A 34 -14.72 -39.25 -4.69
N LYS A 35 -13.78 -38.63 -5.40
CA LYS A 35 -14.00 -38.06 -6.73
C LYS A 35 -14.00 -39.14 -7.82
N THR A 36 -13.44 -40.31 -7.56
CA THR A 36 -13.43 -41.44 -8.51
C THR A 36 -14.81 -42.09 -8.59
N THR A 37 -15.43 -42.32 -7.43
CA THR A 37 -16.78 -42.89 -7.35
C THR A 37 -17.87 -41.83 -7.31
N LYS A 38 -17.51 -40.54 -7.19
CA LYS A 38 -18.42 -39.40 -7.04
C LYS A 38 -19.34 -39.54 -5.82
N THR A 39 -18.79 -40.01 -4.70
CA THR A 39 -19.53 -40.21 -3.45
C THR A 39 -19.02 -39.30 -2.34
N VAL A 40 -19.87 -39.06 -1.34
CA VAL A 40 -19.52 -38.35 -0.11
C VAL A 40 -19.95 -39.18 1.10
N SER A 41 -19.00 -39.44 1.99
CA SER A 41 -19.22 -40.14 3.26
C SER A 41 -19.16 -39.14 4.41
N THR A 42 -20.13 -39.19 5.31
CA THR A 42 -20.20 -38.31 6.49
C THR A 42 -19.94 -39.11 7.75
N TYR A 43 -19.04 -38.60 8.60
CA TYR A 43 -18.66 -39.22 9.87
C TYR A 43 -19.09 -38.30 11.01
N LYS A 44 -19.93 -38.83 11.91
CA LYS A 44 -20.42 -38.16 13.12
C LYS A 44 -20.26 -39.12 14.30
N GLY A 45 -19.37 -38.82 15.24
CA GLY A 45 -19.28 -39.55 16.51
C GLY A 45 -18.69 -40.97 16.47
N GLY A 46 -18.04 -41.39 15.37
CA GLY A 46 -17.22 -42.62 15.27
C GLY A 46 -16.92 -43.01 13.81
N PRO A 47 -16.05 -44.02 13.55
CA PRO A 47 -14.59 -43.94 13.80
C PRO A 47 -14.03 -42.56 13.41
N ARG A 48 -12.87 -42.19 13.95
CA ARG A 48 -12.32 -40.86 13.67
C ARG A 48 -11.92 -40.78 12.21
N ILE A 49 -12.16 -39.63 11.58
CA ILE A 49 -11.81 -39.43 10.16
C ILE A 49 -10.33 -39.72 9.89
N GLU A 50 -9.46 -39.51 10.88
CA GLU A 50 -8.04 -39.90 10.83
C GLU A 50 -7.82 -41.39 10.55
N ASP A 51 -8.60 -42.28 11.16
CA ASP A 51 -8.52 -43.73 10.94
C ASP A 51 -8.91 -44.08 9.51
N VAL A 52 -9.96 -43.43 9.00
CA VAL A 52 -10.45 -43.62 7.63
C VAL A 52 -9.42 -43.15 6.62
N VAL A 53 -8.87 -41.95 6.81
CA VAL A 53 -7.83 -41.40 5.92
C VAL A 53 -6.57 -42.26 5.94
N ASN A 54 -6.16 -42.76 7.11
CA ASN A 54 -5.04 -43.71 7.25
C ASN A 54 -5.27 -44.98 6.42
N ILE A 55 -6.46 -45.60 6.49
CA ILE A 55 -6.78 -46.80 5.71
C ILE A 55 -6.64 -46.54 4.20
N PHE A 56 -7.09 -45.39 3.71
CA PHE A 56 -6.97 -45.06 2.28
C PHE A 56 -5.52 -44.73 1.89
N SER A 57 -4.79 -44.03 2.75
CA SER A 57 -3.35 -43.79 2.61
C SER A 57 -2.57 -45.11 2.49
N ASP A 58 -2.83 -46.08 3.38
CA ASP A 58 -2.15 -47.39 3.38
C ASP A 58 -2.49 -48.22 2.13
N ARG A 59 -3.66 -47.99 1.53
CA ARG A 59 -4.07 -48.57 0.24
C ARG A 59 -3.47 -47.84 -0.97
N GLY A 60 -2.67 -46.80 -0.76
CA GLY A 60 -1.98 -46.05 -1.81
C GLY A 60 -2.79 -44.92 -2.44
N PHE A 61 -3.96 -44.58 -1.90
CA PHE A 61 -4.72 -43.42 -2.39
C PHE A 61 -4.07 -42.11 -1.94
N LYS A 62 -3.92 -41.19 -2.89
CA LYS A 62 -3.55 -39.80 -2.61
C LYS A 62 -4.79 -39.02 -2.20
N GLY A 63 -4.63 -38.07 -1.30
CA GLY A 63 -5.73 -37.20 -0.92
C GLY A 63 -5.28 -35.91 -0.28
N TYR A 64 -6.26 -35.08 0.07
CA TYR A 64 -6.02 -33.80 0.69
C TYR A 64 -7.00 -33.54 1.82
N CYS A 65 -6.49 -33.11 2.97
CA CYS A 65 -7.29 -32.77 4.14
C CYS A 65 -7.46 -31.25 4.25
N ILE A 66 -8.68 -30.79 4.47
CA ILE A 66 -8.97 -29.43 4.92
C ILE A 66 -9.48 -29.55 6.36
N TYR A 67 -8.75 -28.97 7.30
CA TYR A 67 -9.14 -28.90 8.70
C TYR A 67 -9.60 -27.49 9.02
N ASP A 68 -10.91 -27.27 9.08
CA ASP A 68 -11.51 -25.99 9.43
C ASP A 68 -11.67 -25.87 10.95
N ALA A 69 -10.64 -25.28 11.57
CA ALA A 69 -10.56 -25.01 12.98
C ALA A 69 -11.45 -23.85 13.44
N THR A 70 -12.14 -23.15 12.53
CA THR A 70 -12.93 -21.96 12.91
C THR A 70 -14.14 -22.28 13.77
N LEU A 71 -14.56 -23.55 13.81
CA LEU A 71 -15.71 -24.04 14.57
C LEU A 71 -15.38 -25.20 15.53
N ALA A 72 -14.11 -25.59 15.67
CA ALA A 72 -13.69 -26.79 16.39
C ALA A 72 -12.73 -26.49 17.55
N CYS A 73 -12.92 -27.18 18.69
CA CYS A 73 -12.19 -26.96 19.94
C CYS A 73 -10.88 -27.77 20.09
N HIS A 74 -10.38 -28.44 19.03
CA HIS A 74 -9.26 -29.38 19.15
C HIS A 74 -8.27 -29.26 17.97
N GLN A 75 -6.99 -29.45 18.27
CA GLN A 75 -5.91 -29.54 17.27
C GLN A 75 -6.11 -30.73 16.32
N PRO A 76 -5.57 -30.67 15.09
CA PRO A 76 -5.50 -31.84 14.22
C PRO A 76 -4.76 -32.98 14.94
N ALA A 77 -5.22 -34.21 14.77
CA ALA A 77 -4.56 -35.37 15.35
C ALA A 77 -3.09 -35.46 14.90
N ALA A 78 -2.20 -35.89 15.80
CA ALA A 78 -0.75 -35.93 15.55
C ALA A 78 -0.34 -36.81 14.36
N GLY A 79 -1.21 -37.73 13.92
CA GLY A 79 -0.99 -38.59 12.76
C GLY A 79 -1.39 -37.96 11.41
N LEU A 80 -1.88 -36.72 11.39
CA LEU A 80 -2.23 -35.99 10.17
C LEU A 80 -1.15 -34.96 9.79
N PRO A 81 -0.88 -34.77 8.48
CA PRO A 81 -1.43 -35.53 7.36
C PRO A 81 -0.84 -36.95 7.28
N CYS A 82 -1.63 -37.88 6.76
CA CYS A 82 -1.18 -39.25 6.46
C CYS A 82 -0.13 -39.24 5.34
N LYS A 83 0.65 -40.33 5.22
CA LYS A 83 1.67 -40.45 4.17
C LYS A 83 1.03 -40.32 2.78
N GLY A 84 1.55 -39.42 1.94
CA GLY A 84 1.01 -39.20 0.59
C GLY A 84 -0.24 -38.32 0.54
N TRP A 85 -0.65 -37.74 1.67
CA TRP A 85 -1.73 -36.76 1.75
C TRP A 85 -1.19 -35.37 2.04
N GLY A 86 -1.81 -34.34 1.44
CA GLY A 86 -1.61 -32.94 1.80
C GLY A 86 -2.61 -32.48 2.86
N MET A 87 -2.33 -31.39 3.55
CA MET A 87 -3.29 -30.80 4.48
C MET A 87 -3.18 -29.27 4.55
N ILE A 88 -4.34 -28.60 4.56
CA ILE A 88 -4.48 -27.20 4.97
C ILE A 88 -5.30 -27.14 6.26
N VAL A 89 -4.81 -26.33 7.20
CA VAL A 89 -5.55 -25.97 8.40
C VAL A 89 -6.03 -24.53 8.26
N VAL A 90 -7.34 -24.32 8.30
CA VAL A 90 -7.96 -23.00 8.32
C VAL A 90 -8.08 -22.57 9.78
N LYS A 91 -7.09 -21.81 10.25
CA LYS A 91 -7.02 -21.39 11.66
C LYS A 91 -8.00 -20.26 12.00
N SER A 92 -8.54 -20.30 13.21
CA SER A 92 -9.17 -19.13 13.85
C SER A 92 -8.09 -18.18 14.42
N THR A 93 -8.46 -16.93 14.66
CA THR A 93 -7.56 -15.87 15.17
C THR A 93 -7.38 -15.94 16.70
N ASN A 94 -7.51 -17.09 17.36
CA ASN A 94 -7.67 -17.11 18.82
C ASN A 94 -6.89 -18.18 19.58
N GLU A 95 -5.92 -18.87 18.96
CA GLU A 95 -5.39 -20.09 19.60
C GLU A 95 -3.87 -20.25 19.40
N SER A 96 -3.14 -19.97 20.49
CA SER A 96 -1.71 -20.30 20.68
C SER A 96 -1.43 -21.81 20.49
N GLU A 97 -2.46 -22.63 20.62
CA GLU A 97 -2.38 -24.07 20.36
C GLU A 97 -2.09 -24.37 18.90
N TYR A 98 -2.69 -23.65 17.94
CA TYR A 98 -2.38 -23.88 16.52
C TYR A 98 -0.99 -23.38 16.13
N GLU A 99 -0.46 -22.37 16.81
CA GLU A 99 0.91 -21.92 16.57
C GLU A 99 1.94 -22.98 16.97
N ARG A 100 1.75 -23.60 18.15
CA ARG A 100 2.56 -24.73 18.58
C ARG A 100 2.46 -25.91 17.60
N TRP A 101 1.25 -26.20 17.12
CA TRP A 101 1.04 -27.24 16.12
C TRP A 101 1.76 -26.90 14.81
N ALA A 102 1.63 -25.67 14.31
CA ALA A 102 2.27 -25.23 13.08
C ALA A 102 3.80 -25.33 13.16
N GLN A 103 4.41 -24.91 14.28
CA GLN A 103 5.84 -25.08 14.53
C GLN A 103 6.26 -26.55 14.57
N LYS A 104 5.47 -27.39 15.25
CA LYS A 104 5.74 -28.84 15.32
C LYS A 104 5.70 -29.52 13.95
N MET A 105 4.80 -29.06 13.08
CA MET A 105 4.57 -29.64 11.76
C MET A 105 5.36 -28.97 10.64
N ASP A 106 6.21 -27.99 10.97
CA ASP A 106 6.92 -27.14 9.99
C ASP A 106 5.96 -26.55 8.92
N ALA A 107 4.79 -26.10 9.38
CA ALA A 107 3.70 -25.70 8.49
C ALA A 107 3.99 -24.34 7.84
N THR A 108 3.82 -24.27 6.52
CA THR A 108 3.94 -23.01 5.77
C THR A 108 2.64 -22.20 5.86
N ALA A 109 2.75 -20.94 6.28
CA ALA A 109 1.61 -20.02 6.32
C ALA A 109 1.22 -19.58 4.89
N ILE A 110 -0.06 -19.76 4.54
CA ILE A 110 -0.63 -19.24 3.29
C ILE A 110 -1.47 -18.01 3.63
N VAL A 111 -1.11 -16.88 3.04
CA VAL A 111 -1.87 -15.63 3.18
C VAL A 111 -2.79 -15.48 1.97
N THR A 112 -4.04 -15.09 2.21
CA THR A 112 -5.03 -14.79 1.18
C THR A 112 -5.58 -13.39 1.40
N ASN A 113 -5.71 -12.61 0.32
CA ASN A 113 -6.33 -11.29 0.40
C ASN A 113 -7.77 -11.38 0.88
N CYS A 114 -8.24 -10.37 1.61
CA CYS A 114 -9.65 -10.21 1.89
C CYS A 114 -10.42 -9.89 0.58
N PRO A 115 -11.75 -10.11 0.54
CA PRO A 115 -12.56 -9.76 -0.62
C PRO A 115 -12.40 -8.28 -0.98
N GLU A 116 -12.30 -8.01 -2.28
CA GLU A 116 -12.25 -6.65 -2.81
C GLU A 116 -13.65 -6.04 -2.91
N GLU A 117 -13.71 -4.75 -3.23
CA GLU A 117 -14.98 -4.03 -3.38
C GLU A 117 -15.91 -4.72 -4.40
N ASN A 118 -15.37 -5.18 -5.52
CA ASN A 118 -16.14 -5.87 -6.55
C ASN A 118 -16.65 -7.23 -6.08
N ASP A 119 -15.89 -7.97 -5.27
CA ASP A 119 -16.33 -9.23 -4.69
C ASP A 119 -17.52 -9.02 -3.75
N VAL A 120 -17.41 -8.04 -2.84
CA VAL A 120 -18.49 -7.71 -1.90
C VAL A 120 -19.70 -7.16 -2.64
N ARG A 121 -19.50 -6.36 -3.69
CA ARG A 121 -20.58 -5.87 -4.55
C ARG A 121 -21.33 -7.02 -5.22
N ALA A 122 -20.61 -8.01 -5.76
CA ALA A 122 -21.21 -9.21 -6.34
C ALA A 122 -22.02 -9.99 -5.30
N MET A 123 -21.50 -10.15 -4.07
CA MET A 123 -22.24 -10.77 -2.97
C MET A 123 -23.52 -9.99 -2.64
N CYS A 124 -23.48 -8.66 -2.57
CA CYS A 124 -24.64 -7.82 -2.33
C CYS A 124 -25.73 -8.01 -3.40
N ILE A 125 -25.34 -8.00 -4.69
CA ILE A 125 -26.25 -8.24 -5.82
C ILE A 125 -26.87 -9.62 -5.68
N TRP A 126 -26.08 -10.66 -5.39
CA TRP A 126 -26.59 -12.02 -5.22
C TRP A 126 -27.56 -12.16 -4.04
N MET A 127 -27.26 -11.52 -2.90
CA MET A 127 -28.11 -11.54 -1.69
C MET A 127 -29.45 -10.82 -1.92
N LYS A 128 -29.48 -9.81 -2.79
CA LYS A 128 -30.67 -9.00 -3.11
C LYS A 128 -31.21 -9.27 -4.51
N ARG A 129 -30.85 -10.39 -5.16
CA ARG A 129 -31.18 -10.71 -6.55
C ARG A 129 -32.67 -10.67 -6.91
N ASN A 130 -33.55 -10.94 -5.94
CA ASN A 130 -35.00 -10.93 -6.11
C ASN A 130 -35.64 -9.56 -5.78
N ARG A 131 -34.83 -8.54 -5.47
CA ARG A 131 -35.30 -7.19 -5.10
C ARG A 131 -35.16 -6.22 -6.27
N PRO A 132 -35.94 -5.13 -6.31
CA PRO A 132 -35.79 -4.07 -7.30
C PRO A 132 -34.37 -3.48 -7.32
N LEU A 133 -33.93 -3.00 -8.49
CA LEU A 133 -32.59 -2.42 -8.66
C LEU A 133 -32.27 -1.27 -7.69
N GLN A 134 -33.28 -0.47 -7.34
CA GLN A 134 -33.12 0.61 -6.36
C GLN A 134 -32.73 0.07 -4.98
N GLU A 135 -33.44 -0.94 -4.46
CA GLU A 135 -33.11 -1.56 -3.17
C GLU A 135 -31.72 -2.23 -3.20
N GLN A 136 -31.32 -2.81 -4.35
CA GLN A 136 -29.97 -3.36 -4.51
C GLN A 136 -28.90 -2.27 -4.41
N ALA A 137 -29.13 -1.12 -5.04
CA ALA A 137 -28.21 0.02 -5.01
C ALA A 137 -28.11 0.65 -3.61
N GLU A 138 -29.24 0.79 -2.92
CA GLU A 138 -29.28 1.29 -1.52
C GLU A 138 -28.55 0.33 -0.57
N TYR A 139 -28.80 -0.98 -0.68
CA TYR A 139 -28.09 -1.99 0.11
C TYR A 139 -26.58 -1.99 -0.16
N TRP A 140 -26.17 -1.85 -1.42
CA TRP A 140 -24.76 -1.72 -1.76
C TRP A 140 -24.12 -0.47 -1.16
N LYS A 141 -24.80 0.69 -1.25
CA LYS A 141 -24.31 1.94 -0.67
C LYS A 141 -24.08 1.81 0.84
N GLU A 142 -25.00 1.14 1.55
CA GLU A 142 -24.87 0.84 2.98
C GLU A 142 -23.68 -0.07 3.28
N VAL A 143 -23.54 -1.20 2.56
CA VAL A 143 -22.44 -2.14 2.76
C VAL A 143 -21.08 -1.52 2.41
N ARG A 144 -20.99 -0.75 1.32
CA ARG A 144 -19.78 0.01 0.95
C ARG A 144 -19.38 0.99 2.05
N GLY A 145 -20.34 1.72 2.61
CA GLY A 145 -20.10 2.63 3.74
C GLY A 145 -19.53 1.90 4.96
N ARG A 146 -20.08 0.74 5.31
CA ARG A 146 -19.54 -0.10 6.40
C ARG A 146 -18.13 -0.62 6.08
N MET A 147 -17.90 -1.02 4.84
CA MET A 147 -16.59 -1.51 4.40
C MET A 147 -15.50 -0.42 4.50
N ASN A 148 -15.84 0.82 4.20
CA ASN A 148 -14.95 1.97 4.40
C ASN A 148 -14.60 2.22 5.87
N ASN A 149 -15.47 1.78 6.79
CA ASN A 149 -15.33 2.05 8.22
C ASN A 149 -14.66 0.92 9.01
N VAL A 150 -14.93 -0.35 8.66
CA VAL A 150 -14.41 -1.52 9.41
C VAL A 150 -13.71 -2.56 8.53
N GLY A 151 -13.58 -2.28 7.24
CA GLY A 151 -12.92 -3.12 6.25
C GLY A 151 -13.81 -4.23 5.68
N PRO A 152 -13.28 -5.05 4.75
CA PRO A 152 -14.02 -6.12 4.06
C PRO A 152 -14.25 -7.38 4.93
N ILE A 153 -14.59 -7.20 6.21
CA ILE A 153 -14.96 -8.28 7.10
C ILE A 153 -16.44 -8.58 6.94
N LEU A 154 -16.75 -9.61 6.15
CA LEU A 154 -18.12 -10.00 5.78
C LEU A 154 -19.09 -10.10 6.98
N ARG A 155 -18.65 -10.69 8.11
CA ARG A 155 -19.46 -10.82 9.33
C ARG A 155 -19.84 -9.48 9.96
N SER A 156 -19.07 -8.43 9.69
CA SER A 156 -19.26 -7.10 10.26
C SER A 156 -19.94 -6.14 9.29
N ILE A 157 -19.87 -6.34 7.98
CA ILE A 157 -20.44 -5.39 7.01
C ILE A 157 -21.88 -5.72 6.57
N PHE A 158 -22.30 -6.99 6.62
CA PHE A 158 -23.65 -7.36 6.18
C PHE A 158 -24.74 -7.15 7.23
N GLY A 159 -24.39 -7.16 8.53
CA GLY A 159 -25.35 -6.99 9.62
C GLY A 159 -25.13 -5.69 10.39
N LYS A 160 -26.21 -4.92 10.61
CA LYS A 160 -26.13 -3.62 11.30
C LYS A 160 -25.55 -3.71 12.70
N ARG A 161 -26.05 -4.63 13.53
CA ARG A 161 -25.57 -4.80 14.91
C ARG A 161 -24.09 -5.19 14.95
N ALA A 162 -23.68 -6.15 14.11
CA ALA A 162 -22.28 -6.58 14.04
C ALA A 162 -21.34 -5.49 13.52
N TYR A 163 -21.83 -4.61 12.64
CA TYR A 163 -21.14 -3.39 12.23
C TYR A 163 -20.97 -2.44 13.41
N ASP A 164 -22.06 -2.10 14.09
CA ASP A 164 -22.08 -1.14 15.22
C ASP A 164 -21.16 -1.61 16.36
N ASP A 165 -21.20 -2.89 16.71
CA ASP A 165 -20.33 -3.50 17.72
C ASP A 165 -18.85 -3.43 17.29
N ARG A 166 -18.56 -3.72 16.01
CA ARG A 166 -17.17 -3.70 15.51
C ARG A 166 -16.61 -2.28 15.45
N ILE A 167 -17.35 -1.31 14.90
CA ILE A 167 -16.83 0.06 14.79
C ILE A 167 -16.56 0.65 16.17
N LYS A 168 -17.45 0.39 17.15
CA LYS A 168 -17.23 0.77 18.54
C LYS A 168 -15.96 0.14 19.12
N ALA A 169 -15.76 -1.15 18.90
CA ALA A 169 -14.57 -1.85 19.39
C ALA A 169 -13.27 -1.33 18.74
N CYS A 170 -13.31 -0.99 17.44
CA CYS A 170 -12.16 -0.39 16.75
C CYS A 170 -11.87 1.02 17.26
N GLN A 171 -12.90 1.86 17.46
CA GLN A 171 -12.71 3.20 18.01
C GLN A 171 -12.12 3.16 19.42
N GLN A 172 -12.66 2.31 20.29
CA GLN A 172 -12.11 2.10 21.63
C GLN A 172 -10.65 1.62 21.61
N ALA A 173 -10.27 0.80 20.62
CA ALA A 173 -8.90 0.34 20.47
C ALA A 173 -7.96 1.47 20.07
N VAL A 174 -8.35 2.35 19.13
CA VAL A 174 -7.55 3.51 18.75
C VAL A 174 -7.45 4.52 19.90
N ASP A 175 -8.58 4.90 20.49
CA ASP A 175 -8.65 5.93 21.54
C ASP A 175 -7.98 5.48 22.84
N GLY A 176 -8.03 4.18 23.14
CA GLY A 176 -7.49 3.58 24.36
C GLY A 176 -6.01 3.22 24.28
N SER A 177 -5.35 3.42 23.13
CA SER A 177 -3.95 3.03 22.92
C SER A 177 -3.05 4.23 22.71
N THR A 178 -1.83 4.17 23.22
CA THR A 178 -0.77 5.13 22.92
C THR A 178 -0.19 4.91 21.52
N ALA A 179 0.42 5.93 20.90
CA ALA A 179 1.11 5.77 19.62
C ALA A 179 2.19 4.67 19.66
N SER A 180 2.88 4.53 20.78
CA SER A 180 3.91 3.52 20.97
C SER A 180 3.33 2.09 21.02
N GLU A 181 2.14 1.91 21.60
CA GLU A 181 1.43 0.62 21.56
C GLU A 181 0.89 0.31 20.17
N LEU A 182 0.35 1.31 19.46
CA LEU A 182 -0.11 1.16 18.08
C LEU A 182 1.05 0.77 17.16
N GLU A 183 2.20 1.47 17.24
CA GLU A 183 3.37 1.16 16.42
C GLU A 183 3.86 -0.28 16.66
N ARG A 184 4.04 -0.68 17.93
CA ARG A 184 4.58 -1.99 18.28
C ARG A 184 3.63 -3.15 17.98
N ASN A 185 2.34 -2.99 18.23
CA ASN A 185 1.39 -4.11 18.18
C ASN A 185 0.73 -4.31 16.83
N LEU A 186 0.66 -3.27 15.99
CA LEU A 186 0.00 -3.38 14.69
C LEU A 186 0.92 -3.94 13.61
N GLY A 187 2.24 -3.83 13.76
CA GLY A 187 3.20 -4.35 12.78
C GLY A 187 3.00 -3.78 11.38
N ILE A 188 2.49 -2.54 11.26
CA ILE A 188 2.18 -1.89 9.98
C ILE A 188 3.45 -1.80 9.14
N GLY A 189 3.35 -2.23 7.89
CA GLY A 189 4.47 -2.32 6.96
C GLY A 189 5.39 -3.52 7.16
N CYS A 190 5.29 -4.26 8.26
CA CYS A 190 6.10 -5.46 8.47
C CYS A 190 5.55 -6.67 7.70
N CYS A 191 6.45 -7.61 7.40
CA CYS A 191 6.06 -8.96 7.00
C CYS A 191 5.16 -9.57 8.08
N TYR A 192 4.21 -10.42 7.68
CA TYR A 192 3.31 -11.08 8.61
C TYR A 192 4.09 -11.77 9.74
N SER A 193 3.94 -11.26 10.95
CA SER A 193 4.22 -11.98 12.18
C SER A 193 2.90 -12.50 12.74
N SER A 194 2.92 -13.61 13.47
CA SER A 194 1.72 -14.16 14.12
C SER A 194 1.25 -13.32 15.31
N ASN A 195 1.44 -11.99 15.27
CA ASN A 195 1.16 -11.09 16.36
C ASN A 195 -0.36 -11.00 16.60
N ASP A 196 -0.86 -11.85 17.48
CA ASP A 196 -2.27 -12.06 17.78
C ASP A 196 -2.78 -11.07 18.84
N SER A 197 -2.32 -9.82 18.76
CA SER A 197 -2.73 -8.77 19.68
C SER A 197 -4.20 -8.39 19.45
N ASP A 198 -4.88 -7.98 20.51
CA ASP A 198 -6.26 -7.50 20.40
C ASP A 198 -6.38 -6.30 19.44
N LEU A 199 -5.34 -5.46 19.39
CA LEU A 199 -5.23 -4.34 18.44
C LEU A 199 -5.12 -4.82 17.00
N SER A 200 -4.28 -5.83 16.71
CA SER A 200 -4.07 -6.29 15.35
C SER A 200 -5.35 -6.87 14.75
N ARG A 201 -6.12 -7.63 15.53
CA ARG A 201 -7.43 -8.20 15.14
C ARG A 201 -8.48 -7.13 14.80
N LYS A 202 -8.34 -5.93 15.35
CA LYS A 202 -9.30 -4.83 15.18
C LYS A 202 -8.90 -3.87 14.06
N LEU A 203 -7.61 -3.54 13.94
CA LEU A 203 -7.17 -2.38 13.17
C LEU A 203 -6.44 -2.70 11.86
N VAL A 204 -5.86 -3.90 11.72
CA VAL A 204 -5.06 -4.24 10.53
C VAL A 204 -5.57 -5.48 9.81
N ARG A 205 -5.11 -5.63 8.58
CA ARG A 205 -5.23 -6.84 7.75
C ARG A 205 -3.89 -7.14 7.11
N VAL A 206 -3.74 -8.37 6.67
CA VAL A 206 -2.59 -8.79 5.87
C VAL A 206 -3.00 -8.79 4.40
N VAL A 207 -2.18 -8.18 3.56
CA VAL A 207 -2.31 -8.20 2.10
C VAL A 207 -1.09 -8.90 1.50
N ARG A 208 -1.29 -9.61 0.38
CA ARG A 208 -0.21 -10.14 -0.44
C ARG A 208 0.31 -9.02 -1.31
N VAL A 209 1.62 -8.81 -1.28
CA VAL A 209 2.30 -7.80 -2.08
C VAL A 209 3.37 -8.48 -2.91
N ARG A 210 3.57 -8.02 -4.14
CA ARG A 210 4.64 -8.53 -5.02
C ARG A 210 5.75 -7.50 -5.06
N ARG A 211 6.81 -7.73 -4.28
CA ARG A 211 7.96 -6.81 -4.21
C ARG A 211 9.08 -7.29 -5.12
N GLY A 212 9.58 -6.42 -6.01
CA GLY A 212 10.78 -6.67 -6.81
C GLY A 212 10.72 -7.95 -7.66
N ASN A 213 11.72 -8.83 -7.48
CA ASN A 213 11.99 -10.06 -8.27
C ASN A 213 10.95 -11.18 -8.09
N SER A 214 9.66 -10.85 -8.09
CA SER A 214 8.51 -11.78 -8.15
C SER A 214 8.21 -12.63 -6.92
N ILE A 215 8.85 -12.38 -5.78
CA ILE A 215 8.48 -13.07 -4.53
C ILE A 215 7.27 -12.36 -3.92
N GLU A 216 6.17 -13.10 -3.77
CA GLU A 216 5.03 -12.62 -3.00
C GLU A 216 5.39 -12.60 -1.51
N SER A 217 5.19 -11.46 -0.88
CA SER A 217 5.41 -11.30 0.56
C SER A 217 4.13 -10.78 1.21
N PRO A 218 3.79 -11.24 2.41
CA PRO A 218 2.68 -10.66 3.15
C PRO A 218 3.08 -9.30 3.73
N LEU A 219 2.15 -8.36 3.72
CA LEU A 219 2.32 -7.03 4.31
C LEU A 219 1.14 -6.72 5.22
N THR A 220 1.42 -6.25 6.42
CA THR A 220 0.36 -5.77 7.32
C THR A 220 0.03 -4.32 7.02
N VAL A 221 -1.25 -4.04 6.76
CA VAL A 221 -1.78 -2.71 6.43
C VAL A 221 -3.04 -2.42 7.24
N LEU A 222 -3.44 -1.16 7.34
CA LEU A 222 -4.68 -0.78 8.03
C LEU A 222 -5.90 -1.37 7.31
N ILE A 223 -6.89 -1.78 8.09
CA ILE A 223 -7.97 -2.63 7.59
C ILE A 223 -9.00 -1.88 6.73
N SER A 224 -9.10 -0.56 6.92
CA SER A 224 -10.09 0.28 6.24
C SER A 224 -9.64 1.75 6.17
N PRO A 225 -10.11 2.52 5.17
CA PRO A 225 -9.78 3.94 5.04
C PRO A 225 -10.14 4.80 6.26
N HIS A 226 -11.22 4.49 6.98
CA HIS A 226 -11.57 5.23 8.19
C HIS A 226 -10.56 4.99 9.32
N LEU A 227 -10.30 3.72 9.64
CA LEU A 227 -9.34 3.36 10.70
C LEU A 227 -7.91 3.75 10.35
N GLU A 228 -7.60 3.79 9.06
CA GLU A 228 -6.37 4.37 8.55
C GLU A 228 -6.23 5.84 8.94
N ARG A 229 -7.25 6.67 8.65
CA ARG A 229 -7.24 8.09 9.05
C ARG A 229 -7.13 8.27 10.55
N GLU A 230 -7.93 7.54 11.33
CA GLU A 230 -7.91 7.64 12.80
C GLU A 230 -6.55 7.24 13.38
N THR A 231 -6.02 6.08 12.95
CA THR A 231 -4.76 5.53 13.48
C THR A 231 -3.56 6.37 13.05
N LEU A 232 -3.47 6.74 11.77
CA LEU A 232 -2.34 7.54 11.26
C LEU A 232 -2.37 8.97 11.81
N SER A 233 -3.55 9.58 11.98
CA SER A 233 -3.69 10.89 12.65
C SER A 233 -3.17 10.84 14.08
N ARG A 234 -3.50 9.77 14.82
CA ARG A 234 -3.01 9.58 16.19
C ARG A 234 -1.48 9.45 16.24
N LEU A 235 -0.93 8.57 15.39
CA LEU A 235 0.52 8.37 15.29
C LEU A 235 1.22 9.68 14.90
N GLU A 236 0.69 10.41 13.91
CA GLU A 236 1.24 11.68 13.46
C GLU A 236 1.30 12.73 14.58
N ASN A 237 0.25 12.84 15.39
CA ASN A 237 0.15 13.86 16.43
C ASN A 237 1.04 13.57 17.66
N GLU A 238 1.35 12.30 17.93
CA GLU A 238 2.12 11.90 19.12
C GLU A 238 3.59 11.60 18.83
N MET A 239 3.91 11.13 17.64
CA MET A 239 5.29 10.79 17.26
C MET A 239 6.08 12.04 16.89
N LYS A 240 7.42 11.97 17.03
CA LYS A 240 8.29 12.96 16.39
C LYS A 240 8.13 12.85 14.88
N GLN A 241 8.23 13.97 14.17
CA GLN A 241 8.09 13.99 12.71
C GLN A 241 9.05 13.01 12.02
N SER A 242 10.30 12.93 12.48
CA SER A 242 11.29 11.98 11.95
C SER A 242 10.84 10.53 12.09
N ASP A 243 10.29 10.18 13.25
CA ASP A 243 9.89 8.82 13.58
C ASP A 243 8.63 8.44 12.79
N PHE A 244 7.71 9.39 12.63
CA PHE A 244 6.52 9.22 11.80
C PHE A 244 6.86 9.04 10.32
N VAL A 245 7.76 9.86 9.77
CA VAL A 245 8.24 9.72 8.39
C VAL A 245 8.88 8.34 8.20
N PHE A 246 9.76 7.91 9.11
CA PHE A 246 10.36 6.58 9.06
C PHE A 246 9.32 5.46 9.10
N PHE A 247 8.30 5.61 9.96
CA PHE A 247 7.18 4.67 10.04
C PHE A 247 6.40 4.57 8.73
N VAL A 248 6.05 5.70 8.11
CA VAL A 248 5.33 5.77 6.83
C VAL A 248 6.11 5.09 5.69
N LEU A 249 7.43 5.25 5.66
CA LEU A 249 8.29 4.61 4.65
C LEU A 249 8.21 3.07 4.67
N ARG A 250 7.92 2.45 5.84
CA ARG A 250 7.83 0.98 5.98
C ARG A 250 6.75 0.35 5.11
N PHE A 251 5.73 1.13 4.72
CA PHE A 251 4.60 0.70 3.91
C PHE A 251 4.31 1.68 2.78
N TRP A 252 5.33 2.40 2.29
CA TRP A 252 5.23 3.44 1.25
C TRP A 252 4.23 3.14 0.14
N ASP A 253 4.20 1.91 -0.40
CA ASP A 253 3.30 1.49 -1.48
C ASP A 253 1.79 1.58 -1.13
N TYR A 254 1.47 1.61 0.16
CA TYR A 254 0.12 1.64 0.72
C TYR A 254 -0.17 2.92 1.51
N VAL A 255 0.76 3.88 1.49
CA VAL A 255 0.57 5.15 2.19
C VAL A 255 -0.56 5.93 1.53
N PRO A 256 -1.49 6.50 2.32
CA PRO A 256 -2.59 7.26 1.76
C PRO A 256 -2.12 8.56 1.10
N PRO A 257 -2.74 9.01 0.00
CA PRO A 257 -2.31 10.22 -0.72
C PRO A 257 -2.16 11.46 0.17
N TYR A 258 -3.06 11.67 1.13
CA TYR A 258 -3.00 12.84 2.02
C TYR A 258 -1.80 12.83 2.98
N ILE A 259 -1.24 11.65 3.30
CA ILE A 259 0.01 11.54 4.08
C ILE A 259 1.21 11.82 3.19
N ILE A 260 1.18 11.34 1.94
CA ILE A 260 2.23 11.64 0.94
C ILE A 260 2.31 13.15 0.74
N GLU A 261 1.18 13.81 0.47
CA GLU A 261 1.12 15.28 0.27
C GLU A 261 1.74 16.06 1.44
N LYS A 262 1.58 15.56 2.67
CA LYS A 262 2.03 16.25 3.88
C LYS A 262 3.49 15.94 4.26
N HIS A 263 4.00 14.74 3.95
CA HIS A 263 5.27 14.26 4.51
C HIS A 263 6.29 13.76 3.50
N ALA A 264 5.91 13.56 2.23
CA ALA A 264 6.81 12.98 1.23
C ALA A 264 8.05 13.84 0.97
N VAL A 265 7.91 15.17 0.98
CA VAL A 265 9.06 16.07 0.91
C VAL A 265 10.00 15.83 2.10
N SER A 266 9.46 15.74 3.32
CA SER A 266 10.26 15.45 4.52
C SER A 266 10.95 14.07 4.48
N ALA A 267 10.48 13.12 3.66
CA ALA A 267 11.15 11.84 3.46
C ALA A 267 12.52 11.97 2.79
N PHE A 268 12.78 13.05 2.04
CA PHE A 268 14.10 13.31 1.44
C PHE A 268 15.20 13.57 2.49
N LEU A 269 14.83 13.88 3.74
CA LEU A 269 15.79 13.95 4.85
C LEU A 269 16.28 12.57 5.33
N ASN A 270 15.67 11.49 4.85
CA ASN A 270 16.08 10.12 5.17
C ASN A 270 17.04 9.58 4.12
N GLU A 271 18.22 9.14 4.55
CA GLU A 271 19.28 8.65 3.66
C GLU A 271 18.92 7.37 2.89
N ASP A 272 18.15 6.46 3.49
CA ASP A 272 17.73 5.23 2.81
C ASP A 272 16.70 5.54 1.71
N PHE A 273 15.80 6.49 1.97
CA PHE A 273 14.88 7.01 0.97
C PHE A 273 15.63 7.67 -0.19
N MET A 274 16.58 8.54 0.12
CA MET A 274 17.44 9.20 -0.88
C MET A 274 18.21 8.19 -1.73
N ARG A 275 18.81 7.18 -1.10
CA ARG A 275 19.51 6.10 -1.79
C ARG A 275 18.58 5.35 -2.75
N ALA A 276 17.38 5.00 -2.32
CA ALA A 276 16.39 4.32 -3.15
C ALA A 276 15.95 5.17 -4.35
N ILE A 277 15.65 6.46 -4.12
CA ILE A 277 15.29 7.42 -5.17
C ILE A 277 16.42 7.51 -6.21
N ARG A 278 17.67 7.72 -5.79
CA ARG A 278 18.85 7.83 -6.68
C ARG A 278 19.03 6.65 -7.61
N LEU A 279 18.76 5.43 -7.13
CA LEU A 279 18.85 4.20 -7.92
C LEU A 279 17.72 4.08 -8.96
N ARG A 280 16.59 4.75 -8.75
CA ARG A 280 15.37 4.63 -9.54
C ARG A 280 15.09 5.79 -10.47
N ILE A 281 15.79 6.92 -10.30
CA ILE A 281 15.69 8.07 -11.19
C ILE A 281 16.01 7.67 -12.63
N LYS A 282 15.07 7.99 -13.52
CA LYS A 282 15.20 7.85 -14.97
C LYS A 282 14.73 9.13 -15.63
N GLU A 283 15.52 9.64 -16.57
CA GLU A 283 15.12 10.79 -17.37
C GLU A 283 13.96 10.40 -18.30
N VAL A 284 13.03 11.33 -18.46
CA VAL A 284 11.93 11.26 -19.41
C VAL A 284 12.06 12.47 -20.32
N GLY A 285 12.58 12.25 -21.52
CA GLY A 285 12.83 13.31 -22.50
C GLY A 285 11.73 13.43 -23.55
N PRO A 286 11.61 14.60 -24.22
CA PRO A 286 10.74 14.75 -25.38
C PRO A 286 11.23 13.88 -26.57
N PRO A 287 10.33 13.49 -27.49
CA PRO A 287 10.70 12.72 -28.67
C PRO A 287 11.74 13.48 -29.51
N GLY A 288 12.97 12.99 -29.57
CA GLY A 288 14.05 13.56 -30.41
C GLY A 288 15.27 14.11 -29.66
N ARG A 289 15.23 14.23 -28.32
CA ARG A 289 16.42 14.56 -27.53
C ARG A 289 17.40 13.37 -27.55
N ARG A 290 18.62 13.59 -28.04
CA ARG A 290 19.60 12.51 -28.33
C ARG A 290 20.52 12.18 -27.15
N GLU A 291 20.81 13.15 -26.29
CA GLU A 291 21.70 12.98 -25.14
C GLU A 291 20.87 12.90 -23.86
N SER A 292 21.18 11.89 -23.05
CA SER A 292 20.58 11.75 -21.72
C SER A 292 21.39 12.57 -20.72
N HIS A 293 20.69 13.38 -19.92
CA HIS A 293 21.26 14.14 -18.84
C HIS A 293 21.20 13.33 -17.55
N SER A 294 22.31 13.30 -16.80
CA SER A 294 22.32 12.67 -15.49
C SER A 294 21.76 13.64 -14.46
N CYS A 295 20.76 13.20 -13.69
CA CYS A 295 20.13 14.03 -12.67
C CYS A 295 21.15 14.49 -11.62
N ALA A 296 21.11 15.75 -11.22
CA ALA A 296 21.99 16.32 -10.20
C ALA A 296 21.89 15.53 -8.88
N LEU A 297 20.70 15.04 -8.53
CA LEU A 297 20.49 14.22 -7.33
C LEU A 297 21.26 12.88 -7.37
N LYS A 298 21.53 12.35 -8.58
CA LYS A 298 22.29 11.12 -8.82
C LYS A 298 23.79 11.37 -8.91
N GLU A 299 24.20 12.47 -9.55
CA GLU A 299 25.62 12.85 -9.66
C GLU A 299 26.24 13.12 -8.30
N HIS A 300 25.49 13.76 -7.41
CA HIS A 300 25.88 14.03 -6.03
C HIS A 300 25.33 12.95 -5.09
N SER A 301 25.72 11.69 -5.32
CA SER A 301 25.23 10.53 -4.55
C SER A 301 25.62 10.56 -3.07
N ASP A 302 26.71 11.23 -2.73
CA ASP A 302 27.32 11.22 -1.39
C ASP A 302 26.87 12.40 -0.52
N THR A 303 26.02 13.28 -1.05
CA THR A 303 25.56 14.49 -0.36
C THR A 303 24.18 14.28 0.26
N SER A 304 24.01 14.72 1.50
CA SER A 304 22.72 14.71 2.21
C SER A 304 22.17 16.12 2.35
N PHE A 305 20.87 16.24 2.64
CA PHE A 305 20.30 17.53 2.98
C PHE A 305 20.78 17.97 4.35
N THR A 306 21.26 19.22 4.43
CA THR A 306 21.79 19.78 5.68
C THR A 306 20.68 20.14 6.65
N ARG A 307 19.57 20.67 6.12
CA ARG A 307 18.36 21.04 6.86
C ARG A 307 17.17 21.16 5.92
N LYS A 308 15.99 21.28 6.53
CA LYS A 308 14.75 21.65 5.86
C LYS A 308 14.33 23.05 6.24
N GLU A 309 13.89 23.84 5.27
CA GLU A 309 13.42 25.20 5.46
C GLU A 309 11.99 25.36 4.95
N VAL A 310 11.06 25.70 5.86
CA VAL A 310 9.64 25.82 5.54
C VAL A 310 9.36 27.25 5.10
N LEU A 311 8.91 27.42 3.85
CA LEU A 311 8.67 28.72 3.26
C LEU A 311 7.22 29.18 3.52
N PRO A 312 6.99 30.34 4.19
CA PRO A 312 5.65 30.89 4.33
C PRO A 312 5.12 31.39 2.97
N PRO A 313 3.82 31.68 2.83
CA PRO A 313 3.32 32.36 1.62
C PRO A 313 4.13 33.63 1.31
N PRO A 314 4.43 33.93 0.03
CA PRO A 314 5.28 35.05 -0.34
C PRO A 314 4.80 36.39 0.24
N GLU A 315 3.49 36.59 0.42
CA GLU A 315 2.89 37.81 0.97
C GLU A 315 3.20 38.02 2.46
N ARG A 316 3.60 36.95 3.16
CA ARG A 316 3.98 36.98 4.58
C ARG A 316 5.49 36.98 4.79
N LEU A 317 6.27 36.96 3.71
CA LEU A 317 7.71 36.96 3.79
C LEU A 317 8.21 38.35 4.17
N SER A 318 8.90 38.47 5.31
CA SER A 318 9.43 39.76 5.78
C SER A 318 10.78 40.11 5.17
N ASN A 319 11.63 39.10 4.92
CA ASN A 319 12.95 39.26 4.33
C ASN A 319 13.19 38.13 3.32
N PRO A 320 13.97 38.37 2.25
CA PRO A 320 14.42 37.31 1.35
C PRO A 320 15.17 36.21 2.11
N VAL A 321 14.98 34.98 1.65
CA VAL A 321 15.63 33.78 2.14
C VAL A 321 16.98 33.63 1.44
N ALA A 322 18.00 33.16 2.16
CA ALA A 322 19.28 32.83 1.56
C ALA A 322 19.15 31.60 0.65
N MET A 323 19.72 31.68 -0.56
CA MET A 323 19.71 30.59 -1.53
C MET A 323 20.83 29.59 -1.25
N ASP A 324 20.69 28.85 -0.15
CA ASP A 324 21.65 27.84 0.29
C ASP A 324 21.53 26.55 -0.54
N HIS A 325 22.67 25.89 -0.76
CA HIS A 325 22.72 24.60 -1.46
C HIS A 325 22.41 23.44 -0.52
N TRP A 326 21.78 22.39 -1.05
CA TRP A 326 21.42 21.20 -0.27
C TRP A 326 20.57 21.51 0.98
N VAL A 327 19.75 22.56 0.88
CA VAL A 327 18.65 22.86 1.80
C VAL A 327 17.35 22.47 1.11
N LEU A 328 16.53 21.68 1.79
CA LEU A 328 15.24 21.26 1.28
C LEU A 328 14.19 22.32 1.62
N TYR A 329 13.71 23.04 0.61
CA TYR A 329 12.69 24.06 0.76
C TYR A 329 11.29 23.45 0.59
N GLU A 330 10.44 23.64 1.61
CA GLU A 330 9.07 23.13 1.66
C GLU A 330 8.07 24.30 1.71
N PRO A 331 7.36 24.61 0.62
CA PRO A 331 6.35 25.67 0.59
C PRO A 331 5.12 25.33 1.44
N LYS A 332 4.77 26.20 2.39
CA LYS A 332 3.57 26.06 3.24
C LYS A 332 2.34 26.76 2.61
N VAL A 333 2.14 26.54 1.31
CA VAL A 333 1.03 27.08 0.52
C VAL A 333 0.22 25.92 -0.03
N GLN A 334 -1.08 25.91 0.21
CA GLN A 334 -1.96 24.91 -0.38
C GLN A 334 -1.97 25.07 -1.90
N ASN A 335 -1.67 23.99 -2.64
CA ASN A 335 -1.52 24.00 -4.10
C ASN A 335 -0.41 24.95 -4.59
N PHE A 336 0.77 24.91 -3.94
CA PHE A 336 1.92 25.65 -4.42
C PHE A 336 2.20 25.30 -5.91
N PRO A 337 2.54 26.29 -6.76
CA PRO A 337 2.72 26.03 -8.19
C PRO A 337 3.82 25.01 -8.45
N LEU A 338 3.53 24.07 -9.36
CA LEU A 338 4.47 23.13 -10.01
C LEU A 338 5.08 22.01 -9.14
N VAL A 339 5.53 22.32 -7.93
CA VAL A 339 6.32 21.42 -7.04
C VAL A 339 5.72 21.33 -5.64
N ASP A 340 6.01 20.23 -4.95
CA ASP A 340 5.70 20.06 -3.52
C ASP A 340 6.89 20.47 -2.62
N GLY A 341 8.11 20.43 -3.16
CA GLY A 341 9.34 20.91 -2.52
C GLY A 341 10.45 21.10 -3.55
N PHE A 342 11.53 21.79 -3.19
CA PHE A 342 12.66 21.99 -4.11
C PHE A 342 13.96 22.27 -3.36
N PHE A 343 15.09 22.21 -4.07
CA PHE A 343 16.41 22.54 -3.53
C PHE A 343 17.36 23.02 -4.63
N PHE A 344 18.47 23.62 -4.22
CA PHE A 344 19.53 24.06 -5.13
C PHE A 344 20.79 23.20 -4.97
N VAL A 345 21.44 22.94 -6.09
CA VAL A 345 22.72 22.22 -6.16
C VAL A 345 23.78 23.16 -6.70
N ASP A 346 24.91 23.23 -5.99
CA ASP A 346 26.10 23.97 -6.42
C ASP A 346 26.76 23.23 -7.58
N SER A 347 26.35 23.59 -8.79
CA SER A 347 26.76 23.00 -10.07
C SER A 347 27.07 24.14 -11.04
N ASN A 348 27.67 23.83 -12.19
CA ASN A 348 27.97 24.82 -13.21
C ASN A 348 27.35 24.41 -14.56
N PRO A 349 26.22 24.98 -14.98
CA PRO A 349 25.43 26.02 -14.29
C PRO A 349 24.73 25.53 -13.01
N LYS A 350 24.32 26.46 -12.13
CA LYS A 350 23.65 26.13 -10.86
C LYS A 350 22.31 25.46 -11.14
N THR A 351 21.96 24.42 -10.39
CA THR A 351 20.78 23.61 -10.71
C THR A 351 19.69 23.76 -9.66
N LEU A 352 18.47 24.11 -10.10
CA LEU A 352 17.25 24.03 -9.31
C LEU A 352 16.61 22.66 -9.56
N VAL A 353 16.38 21.91 -8.48
CA VAL A 353 15.69 20.61 -8.54
C VAL A 353 14.33 20.73 -7.87
N GLY A 354 13.27 20.65 -8.67
CA GLY A 354 11.89 20.58 -8.23
C GLY A 354 11.45 19.15 -7.94
N LEU A 355 10.83 18.94 -6.79
CA LEU A 355 10.27 17.66 -6.37
C LEU A 355 8.75 17.71 -6.48
N ARG A 356 8.17 16.77 -7.21
CA ARG A 356 6.74 16.60 -7.31
C ARG A 356 6.31 15.19 -6.94
N MET A 357 5.42 15.10 -5.97
CA MET A 357 4.84 13.87 -5.48
C MET A 357 3.60 13.58 -6.32
N ALA A 358 3.54 12.41 -6.94
CA ALA A 358 2.36 12.04 -7.69
C ALA A 358 1.24 11.62 -6.73
N THR A 359 0.33 12.54 -6.40
CA THR A 359 -1.02 12.15 -5.99
C THR A 359 -1.92 12.00 -7.21
N ALA A 360 -2.85 11.04 -7.14
CA ALA A 360 -3.68 10.62 -8.26
C ALA A 360 -4.47 11.79 -8.85
N GLY A 361 -3.96 12.37 -9.93
CA GLY A 361 -4.53 13.55 -10.57
C GLY A 361 -3.45 14.32 -11.32
N GLY A 362 -3.13 13.89 -12.54
CA GLY A 362 -2.23 14.60 -13.43
C GLY A 362 -2.81 15.96 -13.80
N GLN A 363 -2.51 17.00 -13.02
CA GLN A 363 -2.69 18.35 -13.48
C GLN A 363 -1.66 18.59 -14.58
N HIS A 364 -2.14 19.00 -15.75
CA HIS A 364 -1.32 19.47 -16.84
C HIS A 364 -0.46 20.65 -16.37
N THR A 365 0.84 20.62 -16.66
CA THR A 365 1.68 21.81 -16.46
C THR A 365 1.22 22.86 -17.46
N THR A 366 0.85 24.05 -17.00
CA THR A 366 0.47 25.16 -17.87
C THR A 366 1.50 26.27 -17.77
N THR A 367 1.59 27.09 -18.82
CA THR A 367 2.46 28.27 -18.85
C THR A 367 2.21 29.21 -17.67
N SER A 368 0.95 29.34 -17.23
CA SER A 368 0.60 30.15 -16.06
C SER A 368 1.15 29.58 -14.75
N THR A 369 1.17 28.26 -14.59
CA THR A 369 1.70 27.61 -13.37
C THR A 369 3.22 27.73 -13.32
N VAL A 370 3.92 27.58 -14.45
CA VAL A 370 5.37 27.78 -14.51
C VAL A 370 5.73 29.23 -14.19
N ARG A 371 5.01 30.20 -14.76
CA ARG A 371 5.22 31.61 -14.42
C ARG A 371 5.00 31.89 -12.93
N GLN A 372 3.89 31.45 -12.37
CA GLN A 372 3.61 31.64 -10.94
C GLN A 372 4.71 31.06 -10.06
N PHE A 373 5.24 29.89 -10.41
CA PHE A 373 6.37 29.30 -9.69
C PHE A 373 7.62 30.18 -9.76
N THR A 374 7.99 30.68 -10.96
CA THR A 374 9.14 31.59 -11.12
C THR A 374 8.98 32.91 -10.35
N GLU A 375 7.76 33.46 -10.30
CA GLU A 375 7.44 34.68 -9.54
C GLU A 375 7.56 34.44 -8.03
N CYS A 376 7.13 33.27 -7.54
CA CYS A 376 7.31 32.86 -6.16
C CYS A 376 8.80 32.74 -5.80
N LEU A 377 9.61 32.05 -6.62
CA LEU A 377 11.04 31.92 -6.38
C LEU A 377 11.75 33.27 -6.33
N ALA A 378 11.45 34.16 -7.28
CA ALA A 378 12.00 35.51 -7.30
C ALA A 378 11.61 36.30 -6.04
N SER A 379 10.40 36.10 -5.51
CA SER A 379 9.95 36.72 -4.27
C SER A 379 10.66 36.16 -3.04
N TYR A 380 10.92 34.85 -3.00
CA TYR A 380 11.63 34.21 -1.89
C TYR A 380 13.10 34.58 -1.81
N PHE A 381 13.82 34.53 -2.93
CA PHE A 381 15.28 34.60 -2.92
C PHE A 381 15.84 35.89 -3.55
N ASN A 382 14.97 36.80 -4.00
CA ASN A 382 15.35 38.04 -4.69
C ASN A 382 16.29 37.81 -5.90
N CYS A 383 16.07 36.71 -6.62
CA CYS A 383 17.00 36.18 -7.64
C CYS A 383 16.45 36.24 -9.07
N ARG A 384 15.65 37.27 -9.40
CA ARG A 384 14.92 37.35 -10.67
C ARG A 384 15.83 37.24 -11.91
N GLU A 385 17.04 37.76 -11.85
CA GLU A 385 18.02 37.69 -12.96
C GLU A 385 18.65 36.28 -13.07
N GLU A 386 19.01 35.67 -11.94
CA GLU A 386 19.69 34.37 -11.87
C GLU A 386 18.81 33.20 -12.33
N LEU A 387 17.48 33.25 -12.09
CA LEU A 387 16.54 32.18 -12.44
C LEU A 387 16.35 31.97 -13.95
N SER A 388 16.71 32.95 -14.78
CA SER A 388 16.30 33.00 -16.20
C SER A 388 17.42 32.82 -17.22
N ARG A 389 18.70 32.89 -16.81
CA ARG A 389 19.84 32.87 -17.75
C ARG A 389 21.00 31.95 -17.37
N ASP A 390 21.19 31.65 -16.09
CA ASP A 390 22.40 30.97 -15.59
C ASP A 390 22.11 29.69 -14.77
N MET A 391 20.86 29.18 -14.79
CA MET A 391 20.46 27.99 -14.04
C MET A 391 19.85 26.89 -14.90
N SER A 392 20.24 25.64 -14.61
CA SER A 392 19.61 24.42 -15.10
C SER A 392 18.42 24.06 -14.22
N TRP A 393 17.36 23.51 -14.83
CA TRP A 393 16.12 23.15 -14.14
C TRP A 393 15.85 21.66 -14.28
N GLU A 394 15.67 20.98 -13.15
CA GLU A 394 15.33 19.57 -13.09
C GLU A 394 14.01 19.37 -12.34
N MET A 395 13.18 18.45 -12.83
CA MET A 395 11.89 18.11 -12.22
C MET A 395 11.83 16.62 -11.96
N ILE A 396 11.75 16.22 -10.69
CA ILE A 396 11.66 14.81 -10.29
C ILE A 396 10.23 14.51 -9.86
N TYR A 397 9.57 13.64 -10.62
CA TYR A 397 8.27 13.08 -10.30
C TYR A 397 8.43 11.79 -9.50
N VAL A 398 8.15 11.86 -8.20
CA VAL A 398 8.23 10.73 -7.28
C VAL A 398 6.89 10.01 -7.22
N GLN A 399 6.91 8.70 -7.43
CA GLN A 399 5.71 7.87 -7.48
C GLN A 399 5.86 6.64 -6.60
N GLN A 400 4.76 6.16 -6.03
CA GLN A 400 4.69 4.80 -5.50
C GLN A 400 4.85 3.81 -6.67
N ALA A 401 5.62 2.74 -6.49
CA ALA A 401 5.88 1.78 -7.57
C ALA A 401 4.62 1.12 -8.14
N ASP A 402 3.58 0.93 -7.31
CA ASP A 402 2.31 0.31 -7.70
C ASP A 402 1.29 1.32 -8.27
N SER A 403 1.63 2.62 -8.28
CA SER A 403 0.79 3.64 -8.92
C SER A 403 0.91 3.57 -10.45
N THR A 404 -0.11 4.06 -11.18
CA THR A 404 -0.06 4.12 -12.65
C THR A 404 1.18 4.90 -13.08
N PRO A 405 2.17 4.24 -13.70
CA PRO A 405 3.45 4.88 -13.94
C PRO A 405 3.25 5.99 -14.96
N MET A 406 3.82 7.15 -14.64
CA MET A 406 4.05 8.14 -15.67
C MET A 406 5.12 7.57 -16.62
N ASN A 407 4.81 7.49 -17.91
CA ASN A 407 5.74 6.97 -18.92
C ASN A 407 6.15 8.05 -19.92
N ASP A 408 5.43 9.17 -19.93
CA ASP A 408 5.56 10.21 -20.94
C ASP A 408 6.05 11.52 -20.32
N TRP A 409 6.82 12.26 -21.13
CA TRP A 409 7.27 13.60 -20.83
C TRP A 409 6.08 14.56 -20.66
N ARG A 410 6.11 15.41 -19.63
CA ARG A 410 5.02 16.36 -19.36
C ARG A 410 5.19 17.62 -20.20
N ARG A 411 4.26 17.82 -21.13
CA ARG A 411 4.17 19.06 -21.93
C ARG A 411 3.73 20.25 -21.07
N CYS A 412 4.12 21.44 -21.50
CA CYS A 412 3.59 22.69 -20.97
C CYS A 412 2.48 23.20 -21.88
N ASP A 413 1.23 23.11 -21.42
CA ASP A 413 0.08 23.52 -22.20
C ASP A 413 -0.04 25.05 -22.21
N VAL A 414 -0.12 25.63 -23.41
CA VAL A 414 -0.35 27.05 -23.61
C VAL A 414 -1.83 27.35 -23.42
N VAL A 415 -2.17 27.86 -22.24
CA VAL A 415 -3.53 28.33 -21.94
C VAL A 415 -3.58 29.84 -22.12
N ASN A 416 -4.40 30.32 -23.05
CA ASN A 416 -4.65 31.75 -23.23
C ASN A 416 -5.36 32.29 -21.97
N SER A 417 -4.59 32.87 -21.05
CA SER A 417 -5.12 33.60 -19.91
C SER A 417 -5.15 35.11 -20.20
N ASN A 418 -6.11 35.83 -19.62
CA ASN A 418 -6.22 37.29 -19.79
C ASN A 418 -5.02 38.08 -19.25
N ASN A 419 -4.11 37.41 -18.52
CA ASN A 419 -2.99 38.03 -17.80
C ASN A 419 -1.62 37.77 -18.46
N MET A 420 -1.57 37.19 -19.67
CA MET A 420 -0.34 36.85 -20.39
C MET A 420 -0.45 37.14 -21.88
N SER A 421 0.59 37.71 -22.47
CA SER A 421 0.69 37.84 -23.92
C SER A 421 0.93 36.48 -24.59
N ARG A 422 0.60 36.36 -25.89
CA ARG A 422 0.91 35.15 -26.66
C ARG A 422 2.42 34.90 -26.80
N ALA A 423 3.23 35.95 -26.76
CA ALA A 423 4.68 35.84 -26.86
C ALA A 423 5.27 35.23 -25.58
N GLU A 424 4.92 35.78 -24.42
CA GLU A 424 5.36 35.26 -23.11
C GLU A 424 4.93 33.79 -22.91
N ASN A 425 3.70 33.45 -23.31
CA ASN A 425 3.24 32.06 -23.26
C ASN A 425 4.12 31.10 -24.08
N ARG A 426 4.54 31.52 -25.27
CA ARG A 426 5.40 30.70 -26.14
C ARG A 426 6.81 30.58 -25.57
N GLU A 427 7.32 31.65 -24.98
CA GLU A 427 8.64 31.67 -24.34
C GLU A 427 8.69 30.74 -23.13
N ILE A 428 7.69 30.78 -22.25
CA ILE A 428 7.58 29.88 -21.09
C ILE A 428 7.42 28.42 -21.53
N ALA A 429 6.62 28.18 -22.58
CA ALA A 429 6.47 26.84 -23.13
C ALA A 429 7.82 26.34 -23.68
N ALA A 430 8.49 27.13 -24.53
CA ALA A 430 9.80 26.78 -25.10
C ALA A 430 10.84 26.51 -24.01
N PHE A 431 10.94 27.37 -22.99
CA PHE A 431 11.79 27.14 -21.82
C PHE A 431 11.52 25.77 -21.16
N TRP A 432 10.24 25.42 -20.96
CA TRP A 432 9.88 24.13 -20.39
C TRP A 432 10.24 22.93 -21.29
N GLU A 433 10.16 23.08 -22.61
CA GLU A 433 10.50 22.00 -23.55
C GLU A 433 12.01 21.83 -23.75
N GLU A 434 12.75 22.94 -23.76
CA GLU A 434 14.15 22.99 -24.17
C GLU A 434 15.11 22.93 -22.99
N GLU A 435 14.78 23.57 -21.85
CA GLU A 435 15.71 23.79 -20.73
C GLU A 435 15.38 22.98 -19.48
N VAL A 436 14.15 22.46 -19.34
CA VAL A 436 13.74 21.69 -18.15
C VAL A 436 13.92 20.19 -18.38
N HIS A 437 14.81 19.57 -17.61
CA HIS A 437 14.98 18.12 -17.57
C HIS A 437 13.96 17.48 -16.64
N GLN A 438 13.29 16.43 -17.09
CA GLN A 438 12.27 15.73 -16.31
C GLN A 438 12.70 14.31 -16.00
N TYR A 439 12.43 13.88 -14.78
CA TYR A 439 12.82 12.58 -14.27
C TYR A 439 11.67 11.92 -13.52
N ILE A 440 11.64 10.60 -13.55
CA ILE A 440 10.71 9.79 -12.78
C ILE A 440 11.49 8.93 -11.80
N ALA A 441 11.03 8.90 -10.56
CA ALA A 441 11.50 7.98 -9.54
C ALA A 441 10.30 7.19 -8.98
N ALA A 442 10.15 5.95 -9.44
CA ALA A 442 9.17 5.01 -8.90
C ALA A 442 9.84 4.21 -7.78
N VAL A 443 9.36 4.40 -6.55
CA VAL A 443 9.99 3.84 -5.34
C VAL A 443 9.03 2.94 -4.60
N SER A 444 9.55 1.84 -4.06
CA SER A 444 8.79 0.89 -3.25
C SER A 444 9.30 0.77 -1.83
N SER A 445 8.38 0.43 -0.90
CA SER A 445 8.72 0.17 0.49
C SER A 445 9.75 -0.95 0.70
N GLY A 446 9.89 -1.87 -0.26
CA GLY A 446 10.89 -2.94 -0.21
C GLY A 446 12.33 -2.45 -0.37
N GLU A 447 12.54 -1.27 -0.94
CA GLU A 447 13.87 -0.74 -1.29
C GLU A 447 14.56 -0.08 -0.10
N PHE A 448 13.78 0.39 0.87
CA PHE A 448 14.29 0.98 2.10
C PHE A 448 14.79 -0.07 3.12
N ARG A 449 14.67 -1.37 2.81
CA ARG A 449 14.91 -2.48 3.75
C ARG A 449 16.17 -3.30 3.48
N MET A 450 17.13 -2.76 2.73
CA MET A 450 18.42 -3.42 2.48
C MET A 450 19.20 -3.56 3.81
N GLY A 451 18.90 -4.60 4.60
CA GLY A 451 19.48 -4.85 5.92
C GLY A 451 18.61 -5.69 6.86
N GLU A 452 17.30 -5.81 6.63
CA GLU A 452 16.48 -6.78 7.38
C GLU A 452 16.62 -8.15 6.72
N THR A 453 17.38 -9.05 7.35
CA THR A 453 17.43 -10.46 6.97
C THR A 453 16.01 -11.02 6.86
N LEU A 454 15.67 -11.48 5.65
CA LEU A 454 14.47 -12.25 5.34
C LEU A 454 14.32 -13.48 6.23
#